data_AF-A0A8J7UT78-F1
#
_entry.id   AF-A0A8J7UT78-F1
#
_cell.length_a   1.000
_cell.length_b   1.000
_cell.length_c   1.000
_cell.angle_alpha   90.00
_cell.angle_beta   90.00
_cell.angle_gamma   90.00
#
_symmetry.space_group_name_H-M   'P 1'
#
loop_
_entity.id
_entity.type
_entity.pdbx_description
1 polymer ?
#
loop_
_entity_poly.entity_id
_entity_poly.type
_entity_poly.pdbx_seq_one_letter_code
_entity_poly.pdbx_strand_id
1 'polypeptide(L)'
;MENTNSKRIRFFLAAGLIVVVCIAGIVLVNQHEKARTEEQREAISEVIPDIDERDMEYLMSRNIYAAYGQVQKNQDLMAILDSASEGFEEKHLYHPDGPIFGHGVNYLDCIEIYLHEEFPVTDETTDEIYQVIESHARPPGTNDTPVIFIRAGLINLDGT
;
A
#
# COMPACT_ATOMS: atom_id res chain seq x y z
N MET A 1 29.77 -30.43 43.25
CA MET A 1 29.85 -31.02 41.90
C MET A 1 28.46 -30.97 41.28
N GLU A 2 28.24 -30.11 40.29
CA GLU A 2 26.97 -30.04 39.57
C GLU A 2 26.84 -31.28 38.65
N ASN A 3 25.73 -32.00 38.76
CA ASN A 3 25.50 -33.27 38.06
C ASN A 3 25.38 -33.04 36.54
N THR A 4 26.21 -33.70 35.74
CA THR A 4 26.22 -33.66 34.26
C THR A 4 24.83 -33.92 33.65
N ASN A 5 23.98 -34.70 34.32
CA ASN A 5 22.60 -34.96 33.90
C ASN A 5 21.70 -33.72 34.03
N SER A 6 21.92 -32.89 35.05
CA SER A 6 21.19 -31.62 35.24
C SER A 6 21.53 -30.60 34.14
N LYS A 7 22.78 -30.54 33.69
CA LYS A 7 23.19 -29.67 32.57
C LYS A 7 22.56 -30.10 31.25
N ARG A 8 22.50 -31.41 30.97
CA ARG A 8 21.84 -31.94 29.77
C ARG A 8 20.34 -31.67 29.77
N ILE A 9 19.65 -31.89 30.90
CA ILE A 9 18.22 -31.62 31.03
C ILE A 9 17.93 -30.12 30.84
N ARG A 10 18.71 -29.22 31.45
CA ARG A 10 18.57 -27.77 31.25
C ARG A 10 18.83 -27.36 29.80
N PHE A 11 19.81 -27.98 29.14
CA PHE A 11 20.10 -27.73 27.72
C PHE A 11 18.93 -28.15 26.82
N PHE A 12 18.34 -29.33 27.02
CA PHE A 12 17.18 -29.78 26.25
C PHE A 12 15.93 -28.92 26.52
N LEU A 13 15.71 -28.49 27.76
CA LEU A 13 14.62 -27.56 28.10
C LEU A 13 14.82 -26.19 27.43
N ALA A 14 16.05 -25.66 27.44
CA ALA A 14 16.38 -24.40 26.77
C ALA A 14 16.22 -24.51 25.25
N ALA A 15 16.70 -25.60 24.63
CA ALA A 15 16.54 -25.85 23.20
C ALA A 15 15.07 -26.02 22.81
N GLY A 16 14.27 -26.73 23.62
CA GLY A 16 12.83 -26.86 23.41
C GLY A 16 12.10 -25.53 23.52
N LEU A 17 12.47 -24.68 24.49
CA LEU A 17 11.91 -23.33 24.64
C LEU A 17 12.22 -22.46 23.40
N ILE A 18 13.45 -22.50 22.89
CA ILE A 18 13.85 -21.75 21.69
C ILE A 18 13.01 -22.17 20.48
N VAL A 19 12.82 -23.48 20.28
CA VAL A 19 12.01 -24.00 19.16
C VAL A 19 10.55 -23.51 19.27
N VAL A 20 9.96 -23.53 20.47
CA VAL A 20 8.60 -23.03 20.68
C VAL A 20 8.49 -21.53 20.39
N VAL A 21 9.47 -20.72 20.82
CA VAL A 21 9.52 -19.28 20.53
C VAL A 21 9.65 -19.01 19.03
N CYS A 22 10.50 -19.75 18.31
CA CYS A 22 10.64 -19.62 16.87
C CYS A 22 9.33 -19.98 16.12
N ILE A 23 8.67 -21.07 16.51
CA ILE A 23 7.40 -21.48 15.91
C ILE A 23 6.32 -20.42 16.19
N ALA A 24 6.21 -19.94 17.43
CA ALA A 24 5.26 -18.89 17.78
C ALA A 24 5.51 -17.60 17.00
N GLY A 25 6.78 -17.22 16.81
CA GLY A 25 7.16 -16.07 15.99
C GLY A 25 6.73 -16.22 14.53
N ILE A 26 6.99 -17.37 13.91
CA ILE A 26 6.57 -17.66 12.53
C ILE A 26 5.03 -17.61 12.39
N VAL A 27 4.30 -18.18 13.35
CA VAL A 27 2.84 -18.17 13.34
C VAL A 27 2.29 -16.74 13.44
N LEU A 28 2.86 -15.90 14.32
CA LEU A 28 2.45 -14.50 14.47
C LEU A 28 2.72 -13.68 13.19
N VAL A 29 3.90 -13.85 12.58
CA VAL A 29 4.24 -13.18 11.31
C VAL A 29 3.24 -13.58 10.21
N ASN A 30 2.95 -14.88 10.07
CA ASN A 30 2.00 -15.37 9.07
C ASN A 30 0.57 -14.87 9.33
N GLN A 31 0.14 -14.72 10.58
CA GLN A 31 -1.17 -14.19 10.92
C GLN A 31 -1.28 -12.69 10.58
N HIS A 32 -0.24 -11.92 10.91
CA HIS A 32 -0.17 -10.50 10.59
C HIS A 32 -0.17 -10.26 9.07
N GLU A 33 0.60 -11.05 8.32
CA GLU A 33 0.63 -10.95 6.86
C GLU A 33 -0.74 -11.27 6.25
N LYS A 34 -1.42 -12.33 6.72
CA LYS A 34 -2.77 -12.66 6.27
C LYS A 34 -3.78 -11.56 6.57
N ALA A 35 -3.73 -10.97 7.77
CA ALA A 35 -4.64 -9.90 8.14
C ALA A 35 -4.45 -8.67 7.25
N ARG A 36 -3.20 -8.28 7.00
CA ARG A 36 -2.88 -7.17 6.08
C ARG A 36 -3.36 -7.45 4.66
N THR A 37 -3.15 -8.66 4.16
CA THR A 37 -3.60 -9.06 2.81
C THR A 37 -5.13 -8.99 2.69
N GLU A 38 -5.86 -9.42 3.72
CA GLU A 38 -7.33 -9.34 3.72
C GLU A 38 -7.82 -7.89 3.76
N GLU A 39 -7.22 -7.06 4.62
CA GLU A 39 -7.54 -5.63 4.74
C GLU A 39 -7.31 -4.88 3.42
N GLN A 40 -6.18 -5.16 2.74
CA GLN A 40 -5.90 -4.59 1.42
C GLN A 40 -6.92 -5.05 0.37
N ARG A 41 -7.28 -6.34 0.39
CA ARG A 41 -8.27 -6.91 -0.52
C ARG A 41 -9.66 -6.28 -0.30
N GLU A 42 -10.04 -6.07 0.95
CA GLU A 42 -11.28 -5.39 1.34
C GLU A 42 -11.29 -3.94 0.83
N ALA A 43 -10.24 -3.17 1.10
CA ALA A 43 -10.12 -1.78 0.64
C ALA A 43 -10.20 -1.67 -0.89
N ILE A 44 -9.53 -2.56 -1.64
CA ILE A 44 -9.61 -2.58 -3.11
C ILE A 44 -11.03 -2.94 -3.58
N SER A 45 -11.70 -3.87 -2.91
CA SER A 45 -13.08 -4.27 -3.26
C SER A 45 -14.09 -3.15 -2.98
N GLU A 46 -13.82 -2.28 -1.99
CA GLU A 46 -14.65 -1.10 -1.73
C GLU A 46 -14.53 -0.06 -2.86
N VAL A 47 -13.32 0.13 -3.39
CA VAL A 47 -13.06 1.02 -4.53
C VAL A 47 -13.55 0.42 -5.84
N ILE A 48 -13.43 -0.90 -6.03
CA ILE A 48 -13.78 -1.61 -7.26
C ILE A 48 -14.75 -2.77 -6.93
N PRO A 49 -16.06 -2.50 -6.71
CA PRO A 49 -17.03 -3.48 -6.19
C PRO A 49 -17.21 -4.76 -7.00
N ASP A 50 -16.98 -4.71 -8.32
CA ASP A 50 -17.17 -5.83 -9.25
C ASP A 50 -15.82 -6.35 -9.81
N ILE A 51 -14.72 -6.16 -9.08
CA ILE A 51 -13.39 -6.63 -9.49
C ILE A 51 -13.34 -8.16 -9.61
N ASP A 52 -12.74 -8.67 -10.69
CA ASP A 52 -12.53 -10.11 -10.88
C ASP A 52 -11.27 -10.60 -10.16
N GLU A 53 -11.15 -11.92 -9.97
CA GLU A 53 -10.01 -12.49 -9.22
C GLU A 53 -8.66 -12.20 -9.88
N ARG A 54 -8.59 -12.14 -11.21
CA ARG A 54 -7.33 -11.89 -11.91
C ARG A 54 -6.88 -10.45 -11.70
N ASP A 55 -7.82 -9.52 -11.80
CA ASP A 55 -7.55 -8.10 -11.58
C ASP A 55 -7.22 -7.84 -10.10
N MET A 56 -7.89 -8.54 -9.19
CA MET A 56 -7.54 -8.53 -7.76
C MET A 56 -6.12 -9.07 -7.53
N GLU A 57 -5.77 -10.23 -8.09
CA GLU A 57 -4.41 -10.79 -8.00
C GLU A 57 -3.36 -9.81 -8.56
N TYR A 58 -3.69 -9.14 -9.68
CA TYR A 58 -2.84 -8.09 -10.25
C TYR A 58 -2.63 -6.94 -9.25
N LEU A 59 -3.69 -6.36 -8.69
CA LEU A 59 -3.58 -5.27 -7.73
C LEU A 59 -2.89 -5.69 -6.42
N MET A 60 -3.17 -6.90 -5.92
CA MET A 60 -2.52 -7.44 -4.72
C MET A 60 -1.03 -7.75 -4.93
N SER A 61 -0.58 -7.95 -6.16
CA SER A 61 0.85 -8.03 -6.49
C SER A 61 1.56 -6.68 -6.43
N ARG A 62 0.78 -5.59 -6.46
CA ARG A 62 1.26 -4.22 -6.31
C ARG A 62 1.27 -3.93 -4.81
N ASN A 63 2.30 -3.24 -4.34
CA ASN A 63 2.40 -2.89 -2.92
C ASN A 63 1.45 -1.72 -2.60
N ILE A 64 0.14 -2.00 -2.60
CA ILE A 64 -0.94 -1.03 -2.37
C ILE A 64 -0.88 -0.58 -0.92
N TYR A 65 -0.71 0.72 -0.70
CA TYR A 65 -0.71 1.31 0.64
C TYR A 65 -2.12 1.68 1.08
N ALA A 66 -2.88 2.34 0.19
CA ALA A 66 -4.23 2.78 0.45
C ALA A 66 -5.04 2.86 -0.85
N ALA A 67 -6.36 2.81 -0.73
CA ALA A 67 -7.31 2.93 -1.82
C ALA A 67 -8.48 3.80 -1.37
N TYR A 68 -8.92 4.72 -2.22
CA TYR A 68 -9.96 5.71 -1.92
C TYR A 68 -10.95 5.85 -3.09
N GLY A 69 -12.13 6.37 -2.76
CA GLY A 69 -13.21 6.61 -3.72
C GLY A 69 -13.81 5.33 -4.29
N GLN A 70 -14.53 5.44 -5.41
CA GLN A 70 -15.15 4.28 -6.05
C GLN A 70 -15.15 4.42 -7.57
N VAL A 71 -14.94 3.31 -8.27
CA VAL A 71 -15.02 3.28 -9.73
C VAL A 71 -16.46 3.53 -10.16
N GLN A 72 -16.66 4.63 -10.88
CA GLN A 72 -17.97 5.06 -11.37
C GLN A 72 -17.95 5.39 -12.86
N LYS A 73 -19.15 5.33 -13.46
CA LYS A 73 -19.32 5.69 -14.86
C LYS A 73 -19.30 7.22 -15.02
N ASN A 74 -18.69 7.69 -16.10
CA ASN A 74 -18.67 9.10 -16.54
C ASN A 74 -17.72 10.04 -15.78
N GLN A 75 -16.70 9.50 -15.08
CA GLN A 75 -15.56 10.31 -14.64
C GLN A 75 -14.51 10.36 -15.76
N ASP A 76 -14.00 11.55 -16.04
CA ASP A 76 -12.84 11.73 -16.93
C ASP A 76 -11.58 11.77 -16.08
N LEU A 77 -11.10 10.59 -15.67
CA LEU A 77 -10.00 10.45 -14.70
C LEU A 77 -8.69 11.06 -15.22
N MET A 78 -8.45 10.99 -16.53
CA MET A 78 -7.28 11.64 -17.13
C MET A 78 -7.40 13.16 -17.02
N ALA A 79 -8.56 13.75 -17.34
CA ALA A 79 -8.74 15.19 -17.17
C ALA A 79 -8.66 15.65 -15.70
N ILE A 80 -9.17 14.83 -14.77
CA ILE A 80 -9.04 15.09 -13.32
C ILE A 80 -7.57 15.06 -12.92
N LEU A 81 -6.84 14.01 -13.30
CA LEU A 81 -5.44 13.82 -12.96
C LEU A 81 -4.54 14.89 -13.58
N ASP A 82 -4.77 15.24 -14.85
CA ASP A 82 -4.06 16.31 -15.54
C ASP A 82 -4.26 17.64 -14.82
N SER A 83 -5.49 17.93 -14.37
CA SER A 83 -5.76 19.15 -13.61
C SER A 83 -5.16 19.12 -12.20
N ALA A 84 -5.19 17.97 -11.52
CA ALA A 84 -4.59 17.79 -10.19
C ALA A 84 -3.07 17.85 -10.21
N SER A 85 -2.43 17.52 -11.35
CA SER A 85 -0.98 17.54 -11.50
C SER A 85 -0.37 18.91 -11.23
N GLU A 86 -1.04 20.00 -11.66
CA GLU A 86 -0.64 21.38 -11.32
C GLU A 86 -0.71 21.62 -9.80
N GLY A 87 -1.76 21.12 -9.13
CA GLY A 87 -1.90 21.20 -7.68
C GLY A 87 -0.83 20.41 -6.92
N PHE A 88 -0.36 19.29 -7.46
CA PHE A 88 0.77 18.55 -6.91
C PHE A 88 2.08 19.34 -7.02
N GLU A 89 2.32 20.03 -8.14
CA GLU A 89 3.49 20.90 -8.31
C GLU A 89 3.46 22.07 -7.34
N GLU A 90 2.33 22.77 -7.22
CA GLU A 90 2.16 23.93 -6.33
C GLU A 90 2.38 23.58 -4.85
N LYS A 91 1.99 22.37 -4.45
CA LYS A 91 2.16 21.85 -3.08
C LYS A 91 3.50 21.15 -2.84
N HIS A 92 4.38 21.08 -3.85
CA HIS A 92 5.65 20.35 -3.78
C HIS A 92 5.48 18.86 -3.40
N LEU A 93 4.42 18.22 -3.89
CA LEU A 93 4.12 16.81 -3.61
C LEU A 93 4.96 15.84 -4.47
N TYR A 94 5.63 16.33 -5.50
CA TYR A 94 6.56 15.54 -6.32
C TYR A 94 7.93 15.37 -5.69
N HIS A 95 8.52 14.21 -5.89
CA HIS A 95 9.92 13.93 -5.61
C HIS A 95 10.84 14.92 -6.36
N PRO A 96 11.94 15.43 -5.75
CA PRO A 96 12.54 14.99 -4.47
C PRO A 96 11.91 15.55 -3.19
N ASP A 97 11.06 16.57 -3.28
CA ASP A 97 10.56 17.27 -2.10
C ASP A 97 9.35 16.57 -1.46
N GLY A 98 8.57 15.86 -2.27
CA GLY A 98 7.37 15.14 -1.85
C GLY A 98 7.37 13.64 -2.19
N PRO A 99 6.31 12.93 -1.75
CA PRO A 99 6.24 11.48 -1.84
C PRO A 99 5.90 10.94 -3.23
N ILE A 100 5.32 11.75 -4.13
CA ILE A 100 4.86 11.29 -5.45
C ILE A 100 6.05 11.24 -6.40
N PHE A 101 6.38 10.07 -6.96
CA PHE A 101 7.37 9.98 -8.04
C PHE A 101 6.74 9.73 -9.41
N GLY A 102 5.45 9.40 -9.47
CA GLY A 102 4.70 9.25 -10.70
C GLY A 102 3.20 9.08 -10.46
N HIS A 103 2.41 9.25 -11.51
CA HIS A 103 0.97 9.02 -11.49
C HIS A 103 0.45 8.58 -12.87
N GLY A 104 -0.75 8.01 -12.92
CA GLY A 104 -1.42 7.64 -14.16
C GLY A 104 -2.85 7.18 -13.93
N VAL A 105 -3.51 6.71 -14.98
CA VAL A 105 -4.80 6.01 -14.90
C VAL A 105 -4.59 4.58 -15.40
N ASN A 106 -5.01 3.59 -14.62
CA ASN A 106 -4.89 2.19 -14.99
C ASN A 106 -6.07 1.70 -15.84
N TYR A 107 -6.01 0.44 -16.27
CA TYR A 107 -7.06 -0.16 -17.10
C TYR A 107 -8.35 -0.52 -16.32
N LEU A 108 -8.33 -0.38 -15.00
CA LEU A 108 -9.46 -0.63 -14.08
C LEU A 108 -10.19 0.67 -13.73
N ASP A 109 -9.96 1.74 -14.51
CA ASP A 109 -10.53 3.06 -14.28
C ASP A 109 -10.23 3.59 -12.87
N CYS A 110 -8.98 3.47 -12.41
CA CYS A 110 -8.48 4.11 -11.19
C CYS A 110 -7.29 5.01 -11.50
N ILE A 111 -7.19 6.14 -10.78
CA ILE A 111 -5.95 6.91 -10.72
C ILE A 111 -4.94 6.14 -9.87
N GLU A 112 -3.75 5.93 -10.40
CA GLU A 112 -2.61 5.37 -9.68
C GLU A 112 -1.69 6.50 -9.23
N ILE A 113 -1.38 6.56 -7.94
CA ILE A 113 -0.33 7.42 -7.38
C ILE A 113 0.81 6.54 -6.92
N TYR A 114 1.99 6.75 -7.50
CA TYR A 114 3.19 6.03 -7.15
C TYR A 114 3.98 6.81 -6.10
N LEU A 115 4.06 6.22 -4.90
CA LEU A 115 4.70 6.77 -3.73
C LEU A 115 6.11 6.19 -3.58
N HIS A 116 7.09 7.08 -3.37
CA HIS A 116 8.47 6.69 -3.21
C HIS A 116 8.63 5.85 -1.93
N GLU A 117 9.24 4.67 -2.05
CA GLU A 117 9.34 3.69 -0.94
C GLU A 117 10.04 4.28 0.29
N GLU A 118 11.10 5.07 0.10
CA GLU A 118 11.86 5.65 1.20
C GLU A 118 11.22 6.90 1.83
N PHE A 119 10.16 7.45 1.23
CA PHE A 119 9.50 8.63 1.79
C PHE A 119 8.55 8.19 2.92
N PRO A 120 8.52 8.87 4.09
CA PRO A 120 7.56 8.57 5.13
C PRO A 120 6.15 8.94 4.63
N VAL A 121 5.30 7.93 4.39
CA VAL A 121 3.89 8.11 4.04
C VAL A 121 3.08 7.59 5.21
N THR A 122 2.16 8.44 5.64
CA THR A 122 1.11 8.17 6.62
C THR A 122 -0.23 8.32 5.94
N ASP A 123 -1.31 7.98 6.64
CA ASP A 123 -2.67 8.18 6.13
C ASP A 123 -2.95 9.67 5.85
N GLU A 124 -2.39 10.58 6.65
CA GLU A 124 -2.44 12.03 6.40
C GLU A 124 -1.79 12.41 5.05
N THR A 125 -0.75 11.67 4.64
CA THR A 125 -0.07 11.92 3.37
C THR A 125 -0.97 11.54 2.19
N THR A 126 -1.60 10.36 2.24
CA THR A 126 -2.51 9.91 1.18
C THR A 126 -3.80 10.73 1.16
N ASP A 127 -4.29 11.15 2.33
CA ASP A 127 -5.44 12.05 2.46
C ASP A 127 -5.17 13.42 1.81
N GLU A 128 -4.00 14.02 2.01
CA GLU A 128 -3.65 15.29 1.38
C GLU A 128 -3.62 15.17 -0.15
N ILE A 129 -2.98 14.13 -0.67
CA ILE A 129 -2.90 13.90 -2.12
C ILE A 129 -4.30 13.65 -2.70
N TYR A 130 -5.10 12.84 -2.01
CA TYR A 130 -6.47 12.55 -2.40
C TYR A 130 -7.33 13.81 -2.43
N GLN A 131 -7.20 14.70 -1.44
CA GLN A 131 -7.92 15.97 -1.39
C GLN A 131 -7.57 16.89 -2.57
N VAL A 132 -6.32 16.88 -3.03
CA VAL A 132 -5.95 17.61 -4.25
C VAL A 132 -6.71 17.03 -5.43
N ILE A 133 -6.63 15.71 -5.67
CA ILE A 133 -7.34 15.04 -6.78
C ILE A 133 -8.84 15.38 -6.75
N GLU A 134 -9.47 15.22 -5.59
CA GLU A 134 -10.90 15.48 -5.39
C GLU A 134 -11.29 16.94 -5.64
N SER A 135 -10.45 17.90 -5.27
CA SER A 135 -10.73 19.32 -5.52
C SER A 135 -10.79 19.66 -7.01
N HIS A 136 -10.19 18.83 -7.86
CA HIS A 136 -10.17 18.96 -9.31
C HIS A 136 -11.24 18.11 -10.03
N ALA A 137 -11.97 17.26 -9.31
CA ALA A 137 -13.15 16.58 -9.84
C ALA A 137 -14.33 17.58 -9.98
N ARG A 138 -14.95 17.65 -11.18
CA ARG A 138 -16.10 18.55 -11.48
C ARG A 138 -17.33 18.22 -10.59
N PRO A 139 -18.29 19.15 -10.48
CA PRO A 139 -18.42 20.16 -9.41
C PRO A 139 -18.58 19.51 -8.01
N PRO A 140 -18.47 20.29 -6.92
CA PRO A 140 -17.73 19.92 -5.72
C PRO A 140 -18.28 18.69 -4.97
N GLY A 141 -17.39 17.72 -4.70
CA GLY A 141 -17.43 16.94 -3.47
C GLY A 141 -18.19 15.61 -3.49
N THR A 142 -18.19 14.87 -4.59
CA THR A 142 -18.37 13.42 -4.46
C THR A 142 -16.99 12.82 -4.22
N ASN A 143 -16.65 12.59 -2.94
CA ASN A 143 -15.44 11.91 -2.45
C ASN A 143 -15.34 10.49 -3.03
N ASP A 144 -15.13 10.40 -4.32
CA ASP A 144 -15.45 9.19 -5.06
C ASP A 144 -14.64 9.06 -6.34
N THR A 145 -13.60 9.87 -6.54
CA THR A 145 -12.61 9.60 -7.56
C THR A 145 -11.83 8.36 -7.14
N PRO A 146 -11.84 7.28 -7.92
CA PRO A 146 -11.11 6.06 -7.57
C PRO A 146 -9.61 6.33 -7.64
N VAL A 147 -8.92 6.24 -6.49
CA VAL A 147 -7.48 6.45 -6.37
C VAL A 147 -6.85 5.28 -5.64
N ILE A 148 -5.79 4.71 -6.20
CA ILE A 148 -4.96 3.70 -5.54
C ILE A 148 -3.53 4.22 -5.34
N PHE A 149 -3.03 4.07 -4.12
CA PHE A 149 -1.70 4.49 -3.72
C PHE A 149 -0.78 3.28 -3.69
N ILE A 150 0.28 3.31 -4.50
CA ILE A 150 1.22 2.20 -4.67
C ILE A 150 2.58 2.62 -4.12
N ARG A 151 3.11 1.87 -3.16
CA ARG A 151 4.49 1.99 -2.71
C ARG A 151 5.40 1.28 -3.69
N ALA A 152 6.10 2.03 -4.52
CA ALA A 152 7.02 1.46 -5.48
C ALA A 152 8.45 1.94 -5.16
N GLY A 153 9.36 0.98 -5.03
CA GLY A 153 10.78 1.28 -5.04
C GLY A 153 11.16 1.80 -6.41
N LEU A 154 12.00 2.84 -6.46
CA LEU A 154 12.70 3.16 -7.69
C LEU A 154 13.51 1.91 -8.07
N ILE A 155 13.30 1.38 -9.28
CA ILE A 155 14.37 0.62 -9.90
C ILE A 155 15.49 1.65 -10.07
N ASN A 156 16.48 1.61 -9.18
CA ASN A 156 17.74 2.31 -9.41
C ASN A 156 18.30 1.71 -10.70
N LEU A 157 18.06 2.38 -11.83
CA LEU A 157 18.70 2.11 -13.11
C LEU A 157 20.14 2.65 -13.09
N ASP A 158 20.79 2.62 -11.92
CA ASP A 158 22.20 2.93 -11.75
C ASP A 158 23.01 1.69 -12.14
N GLY A 159 23.24 1.56 -13.45
CA GLY A 159 24.51 1.11 -13.99
C GLY A 159 24.76 -0.40 -14.13
N THR A 160 24.49 -0.91 -15.34
CA THR A 160 25.51 -1.69 -16.07
C THR A 160 26.80 -0.89 -16.26
#